data_AF-A0A1F8FTV7-F1
#
_entry.id   AF-A0A1F8FTV7-F1
#
_cell.length_a   1.000
_cell.length_b   1.000
_cell.length_c   1.000
_cell.angle_alpha   90.00
_cell.angle_beta   90.00
_cell.angle_gamma   90.00
#
_symmetry.space_group_name_H-M   'P 1'
#
loop_
_entity.id
_entity.type
_entity.pdbx_description
1 polymer ?
#
loop_
_entity_poly.entity_id
_entity_poly.type
_entity_poly.pdbx_seq_one_letter_code
_entity_poly.pdbx_strand_id
1 'polypeptide(L)'
;MPDKGGLQLLPETRKKIDIKIPGENRMLYIGSGALVLILALYSALWAYQSSLEGDIAAADGQLMTLEQQRNKKTEQQLTTLAKQVDLTSTIVKDHVYWSTALSRIEAAVQPSVQFKSFSAVLGDDTFRIRALADNYVTIAKQMAAFSADEAIKDITLDGVSSLTSGKLDFSVRVSFDRSKFLVETP
;
A
#
# COMPACT_ATOMS: atom_id res chain seq x y z
N MET A 1 -35.08 -101.62 -9.59
CA MET A 1 -36.29 -102.43 -9.88
C MET A 1 -36.99 -102.66 -8.55
N PRO A 2 -38.17 -102.06 -8.30
CA PRO A 2 -39.08 -102.49 -7.25
C PRO A 2 -40.37 -103.10 -7.84
N ASP A 3 -40.94 -104.00 -7.04
CA ASP A 3 -41.86 -105.08 -7.39
C ASP A 3 -43.28 -104.73 -7.85
N LYS A 4 -43.84 -105.73 -8.56
CA LYS A 4 -45.19 -105.88 -9.10
C LYS A 4 -46.26 -106.06 -8.01
N GLY A 5 -47.48 -105.57 -8.27
CA GLY A 5 -48.70 -106.33 -7.95
C GLY A 5 -49.61 -105.84 -6.82
N GLY A 6 -49.93 -104.54 -6.75
CA GLY A 6 -51.04 -104.03 -5.94
C GLY A 6 -52.06 -103.29 -6.81
N LEU A 7 -53.32 -103.77 -6.86
CA LEU A 7 -54.44 -103.07 -7.48
C LEU A 7 -54.69 -101.75 -6.75
N GLN A 8 -54.26 -100.64 -7.35
CA GLN A 8 -54.38 -99.30 -6.79
C GLN A 8 -55.69 -98.65 -7.26
N LEU A 9 -56.77 -98.92 -6.52
CA LEU A 9 -58.14 -98.45 -6.80
C LEU A 9 -58.46 -97.08 -6.16
N LEU A 10 -57.48 -96.18 -6.10
CA LEU A 10 -57.69 -94.79 -5.69
C LEU A 10 -57.10 -93.89 -6.78
N PRO A 11 -57.88 -92.97 -7.39
CA PRO A 11 -57.31 -92.01 -8.31
C PRO A 11 -56.29 -91.17 -7.54
N GLU A 12 -55.01 -91.25 -7.96
CA GLU A 12 -53.94 -90.38 -7.48
C GLU A 12 -54.22 -88.96 -8.00
N THR A 13 -55.19 -88.30 -7.36
CA THR A 13 -55.57 -86.94 -7.66
C THR A 13 -54.49 -86.07 -7.05
N ARG A 14 -53.35 -85.95 -7.74
CA ARG A 14 -52.35 -84.92 -7.44
C ARG A 14 -52.98 -83.57 -7.72
N LYS A 15 -53.78 -83.11 -6.75
CA LYS A 15 -54.12 -81.70 -6.59
C LYS A 15 -52.78 -81.02 -6.39
N LYS A 16 -52.23 -80.44 -7.47
CA LYS A 16 -51.11 -79.50 -7.34
C LYS A 16 -51.59 -78.49 -6.32
N ILE A 17 -50.98 -78.54 -5.14
CA ILE A 17 -51.21 -77.51 -4.14
C ILE A 17 -50.55 -76.29 -4.77
N ASP A 18 -51.34 -75.52 -5.51
CA ASP A 18 -50.96 -74.16 -5.86
C ASP A 18 -51.04 -73.41 -4.53
N ILE A 19 -49.92 -73.46 -3.79
CA ILE A 19 -49.72 -72.64 -2.61
C ILE A 19 -49.61 -71.23 -3.18
N LYS A 20 -50.76 -70.60 -3.41
CA LYS A 20 -50.85 -69.18 -3.66
C LYS A 20 -50.51 -68.52 -2.32
N ILE A 21 -49.22 -68.37 -2.04
CA ILE A 21 -48.71 -67.69 -0.85
C ILE A 21 -49.34 -66.29 -0.86
N PRO A 22 -50.29 -65.99 0.03
CA PRO A 22 -50.94 -64.69 0.03
C PRO A 22 -49.98 -63.75 0.75
N GLY A 23 -49.49 -62.74 0.04
CA GLY A 23 -48.51 -61.78 0.57
C GLY A 23 -47.20 -61.85 -0.20
N GLU A 24 -47.25 -61.47 -1.47
CA GLU A 24 -46.06 -61.21 -2.27
C GLU A 24 -45.38 -59.96 -1.70
N ASN A 25 -44.47 -60.16 -0.75
CA ASN A 25 -43.72 -59.12 -0.04
C ASN A 25 -42.71 -58.37 -0.94
N ARG A 26 -42.96 -58.29 -2.25
CA ARG A 26 -42.15 -57.53 -3.22
C ARG A 26 -41.94 -56.09 -2.76
N MET A 27 -42.96 -55.47 -2.18
CA MET A 27 -42.84 -54.12 -1.61
C MET A 27 -41.85 -54.05 -0.43
N LEU A 28 -41.77 -55.10 0.40
CA LEU A 28 -40.81 -55.15 1.50
C LEU A 28 -39.37 -55.36 1.01
N TYR A 29 -39.15 -56.18 -0.02
CA TYR A 29 -37.82 -56.36 -0.62
C TYR A 29 -37.35 -55.12 -1.38
N ILE A 30 -38.26 -54.44 -2.09
CA ILE A 30 -37.95 -53.16 -2.76
C ILE A 30 -37.67 -52.08 -1.70
N GLY A 31 -38.46 -52.04 -0.62
CA GLY A 31 -38.28 -51.12 0.49
C GLY A 31 -36.96 -51.35 1.24
N SER A 32 -36.60 -52.60 1.53
CA SER A 32 -35.33 -52.92 2.18
C SER A 32 -34.13 -52.62 1.27
N GLY A 33 -34.23 -52.92 -0.02
CA GLY A 33 -33.21 -52.54 -1.01
C GLY A 33 -33.00 -51.03 -1.11
N ALA A 34 -34.10 -50.25 -1.15
CA ALA A 34 -34.04 -48.79 -1.14
C ALA A 34 -33.42 -48.25 0.15
N LEU A 35 -33.75 -48.83 1.31
CA LEU A 35 -33.19 -48.43 2.61
C LEU A 35 -31.69 -48.69 2.67
N VAL A 36 -31.22 -49.84 2.20
CA VAL A 36 -29.79 -50.15 2.12
C VAL A 36 -29.05 -49.17 1.20
N LEU A 37 -29.65 -48.82 0.05
CA LEU A 37 -29.10 -47.81 -0.86
C LEU A 37 -28.99 -46.44 -0.20
N ILE A 38 -30.00 -46.01 0.54
CA ILE A 38 -29.98 -44.72 1.25
C ILE A 38 -28.90 -44.72 2.33
N LEU A 39 -28.75 -45.81 3.10
CA LEU A 39 -27.70 -45.92 4.11
C LEU A 39 -26.30 -45.94 3.48
N ALA A 40 -26.12 -46.60 2.34
CA ALA A 40 -24.86 -46.61 1.60
C ALA A 40 -24.50 -45.19 1.10
N LEU A 41 -25.47 -44.45 0.55
CA LEU A 41 -25.26 -43.06 0.12
C LEU A 41 -24.95 -42.13 1.31
N TYR A 42 -25.67 -42.28 2.42
CA TYR A 42 -25.44 -41.49 3.64
C TYR A 42 -24.05 -41.74 4.21
N SER A 43 -23.62 -43.00 4.32
CA SER A 43 -22.29 -43.34 4.83
C SER A 43 -21.17 -42.85 3.92
N ALA A 44 -21.35 -42.92 2.59
CA ALA A 44 -20.40 -42.36 1.62
C ALA A 44 -20.28 -40.83 1.75
N LEU A 45 -21.39 -40.12 1.89
CA LEU A 45 -21.41 -38.67 2.10
C LEU A 45 -20.74 -38.28 3.43
N TRP A 46 -21.02 -39.02 4.50
CA TRP A 46 -20.42 -38.78 5.81
C TRP A 46 -18.90 -38.98 5.80
N ALA A 47 -18.41 -40.05 5.16
CA ALA A 47 -16.99 -40.30 5.00
C ALA A 47 -16.30 -39.20 4.17
N TYR A 48 -16.95 -38.74 3.09
CA TYR A 48 -16.43 -37.64 2.27
C TYR A 48 -16.36 -36.32 3.04
N GLN A 49 -17.41 -35.99 3.80
CA GLN A 49 -17.43 -34.80 4.65
C GLN A 49 -16.31 -34.85 5.69
N SER A 50 -16.10 -36.00 6.34
CA SER A 50 -15.01 -36.16 7.31
C SER A 50 -13.62 -36.02 6.69
N SER A 51 -13.43 -36.45 5.44
CA SER A 51 -12.16 -36.24 4.72
C SER A 51 -11.94 -34.76 4.42
N LEU A 52 -12.97 -34.05 3.94
CA LEU A 52 -12.90 -32.61 3.65
C LEU A 52 -12.57 -31.80 4.90
N GLU A 53 -13.15 -32.16 6.04
CA GLU A 53 -12.89 -31.48 7.31
C GLU A 53 -11.45 -31.72 7.81
N GLY A 54 -10.91 -32.92 7.56
CA GLY A 54 -9.50 -33.23 7.78
C GLY A 54 -8.54 -32.43 6.88
N ASP A 55 -8.88 -32.27 5.61
CA ASP A 55 -8.08 -31.50 4.65
C ASP A 55 -8.06 -30.00 5.00
N ILE A 56 -9.21 -29.46 5.43
CA ILE A 56 -9.31 -28.08 5.93
C ILE A 56 -8.45 -27.90 7.18
N ALA A 57 -8.55 -28.80 8.15
CA ALA A 57 -7.73 -28.74 9.37
C ALA A 57 -6.23 -28.85 9.08
N ALA A 58 -5.83 -29.66 8.09
CA ALA A 58 -4.45 -29.76 7.66
C ALA A 58 -3.96 -28.47 6.97
N ALA A 59 -4.78 -27.87 6.12
CA ALA A 59 -4.49 -26.60 5.46
C ALA A 59 -4.37 -25.45 6.47
N ASP A 60 -5.29 -25.37 7.43
CA ASP A 60 -5.23 -24.40 8.53
C ASP A 60 -3.99 -24.60 9.41
N GLY A 61 -3.61 -25.85 9.69
CA GLY A 61 -2.37 -26.16 10.41
C GLY A 61 -1.11 -25.72 9.65
N GLN A 62 -1.08 -25.89 8.33
CA GLN A 62 0.01 -25.41 7.48
C GLN A 62 0.05 -23.88 7.45
N LEU A 63 -1.10 -23.21 7.32
CA LEU A 63 -1.22 -21.76 7.37
C LEU A 63 -0.73 -21.20 8.71
N MET A 64 -1.14 -21.78 9.83
CA MET A 64 -0.66 -21.38 11.15
C MET A 64 0.85 -21.56 11.30
N THR A 65 1.41 -22.64 10.76
CA THR A 65 2.85 -22.91 10.80
C THR A 65 3.63 -21.88 9.95
N LEU A 66 3.13 -21.56 8.75
CA LEU A 66 3.66 -20.51 7.89
C LEU A 66 3.57 -19.14 8.56
N GLU A 67 2.46 -18.82 9.22
CA GLU A 67 2.31 -17.58 9.98
C GLU A 67 3.23 -17.49 11.20
N GLN A 68 3.52 -18.61 11.89
CA GLN A 68 4.49 -18.66 12.99
C GLN A 68 5.94 -18.49 12.50
N GLN A 69 6.26 -19.02 11.32
CA GLN A 69 7.55 -18.82 10.67
C GLN A 69 7.70 -17.39 10.14
N ARG A 70 6.59 -16.69 9.86
CA ARG A 70 6.60 -15.30 9.42
C ARG A 70 6.86 -14.36 10.59
N ASN A 71 8.08 -13.85 10.67
CA ASN A 71 8.45 -12.87 11.69
C ASN A 71 7.83 -11.50 11.34
N LYS A 72 6.56 -11.28 11.72
CA LYS A 72 5.78 -10.05 11.47
C LYS A 72 6.54 -8.78 11.89
N LYS A 73 7.41 -8.90 12.90
CA LYS A 73 8.28 -7.82 13.38
C LYS A 73 9.34 -7.43 12.33
N THR A 74 9.96 -8.41 11.68
CA THR A 74 10.94 -8.20 10.62
C THR A 74 10.30 -7.60 9.37
N GLU A 75 9.11 -8.04 8.97
CA GLU A 75 8.38 -7.46 7.83
C GLU A 75 8.00 -5.99 8.05
N GLN A 76 7.52 -5.66 9.26
CA GLN A 76 7.22 -4.27 9.64
C GLN A 76 8.49 -3.42 9.70
N GLN A 77 9.61 -3.96 10.18
CA GLN A 77 10.89 -3.28 10.18
C GLN A 77 11.41 -3.03 8.76
N LEU A 78 11.31 -4.01 7.85
CA LEU A 78 11.67 -3.82 6.44
C LEU A 78 10.80 -2.77 5.75
N THR A 79 9.49 -2.79 6.00
CA THR A 79 8.56 -1.79 5.45
C THR A 79 8.89 -0.39 5.96
N THR A 80 9.22 -0.27 7.25
CA THR A 80 9.61 1.00 7.86
C THR A 80 10.95 1.50 7.30
N LEU A 81 11.92 0.59 7.16
CA LEU A 81 13.23 0.91 6.60
C LEU A 81 13.13 1.37 5.15
N ALA A 82 12.32 0.69 4.32
CA ALA A 82 12.07 1.09 2.94
C ALA A 82 11.49 2.50 2.85
N LYS A 83 10.51 2.85 3.70
CA LYS A 83 9.96 4.20 3.78
C LYS A 83 10.99 5.23 4.24
N GLN A 84 11.83 4.89 5.22
CA GLN A 84 12.89 5.78 5.70
C GLN A 84 13.91 6.06 4.60
N VAL A 85 14.34 5.04 3.86
CA VAL A 85 15.27 5.19 2.74
C VAL A 85 14.69 6.05 1.62
N ASP A 86 13.41 5.85 1.28
CA ASP A 86 12.72 6.64 0.25
C ASP A 86 12.60 8.13 0.64
N LEU A 87 12.23 8.41 1.89
CA LEU A 87 12.18 9.76 2.44
C LEU A 87 13.57 10.41 2.48
N THR A 88 14.58 9.68 2.94
CA THR A 88 15.97 10.19 2.97
C THR A 88 16.49 10.44 1.56
N SER A 89 16.21 9.56 0.60
CA SER A 89 16.60 9.73 -0.81
C SER A 89 15.96 10.99 -1.40
N THR A 90 14.70 11.26 -1.09
CA THR A 90 14.00 12.46 -1.55
C THR A 90 14.61 13.72 -0.95
N ILE A 91 14.87 13.73 0.37
CA ILE A 91 15.50 14.88 1.05
C ILE A 91 16.91 15.13 0.52
N VAL A 92 17.69 14.07 0.26
CA VAL A 92 19.05 14.20 -0.28
C VAL A 92 19.02 14.66 -1.74
N LYS A 93 18.06 14.23 -2.55
CA LYS A 93 17.94 14.69 -3.94
C LYS A 93 17.50 16.15 -4.03
N ASP A 94 16.64 16.60 -3.12
CA ASP A 94 16.15 17.96 -3.05
C ASP A 94 16.97 18.85 -2.11
N HIS A 95 18.14 18.38 -1.64
CA HIS A 95 18.96 19.19 -0.76
C HIS A 95 19.44 20.43 -1.53
N VAL A 96 19.01 21.58 -1.04
CA VAL A 96 19.29 22.88 -1.67
C VAL A 96 20.63 23.40 -1.16
N TYR A 97 21.55 23.68 -2.07
CA TYR A 97 22.85 24.28 -1.75
C TYR A 97 22.73 25.77 -1.45
N TRP A 98 22.15 26.08 -0.28
CA TRP A 98 22.08 27.44 0.24
C TRP A 98 23.46 28.10 0.40
N SER A 99 24.54 27.30 0.54
CA SER A 99 25.91 27.79 0.57
C SER A 99 26.29 28.55 -0.70
N THR A 100 25.98 27.98 -1.87
CA THR A 100 26.27 28.59 -3.18
C THR A 100 25.44 29.85 -3.39
N ALA A 101 24.15 29.79 -3.03
CA ALA A 101 23.25 30.94 -3.08
C ALA A 101 23.72 32.09 -2.17
N LEU A 102 24.14 31.77 -0.94
CA LEU A 102 24.60 32.76 0.02
C LEU A 102 25.92 33.41 -0.42
N SER A 103 26.83 32.64 -1.01
CA SER A 103 28.08 33.15 -1.58
C SER A 103 27.83 34.14 -2.73
N ARG A 104 26.86 33.85 -3.60
CA ARG A 104 26.44 34.77 -4.68
C ARG A 104 25.83 36.06 -4.12
N ILE A 105 24.97 35.94 -3.11
CA ILE A 105 24.40 37.12 -2.43
C ILE A 105 25.53 37.95 -1.81
N GLU A 106 26.46 37.33 -1.08
CA GLU A 106 27.58 38.02 -0.45
C GLU A 106 28.45 38.78 -1.47
N ALA A 107 28.72 38.17 -2.63
CA ALA A 107 29.45 38.83 -3.71
C ALA A 107 28.71 40.04 -4.33
N ALA A 108 27.37 40.03 -4.33
CA ALA A 108 26.54 41.09 -4.88
C ALA A 108 26.20 42.21 -3.87
N VAL A 109 26.64 42.10 -2.61
CA VAL A 109 26.33 43.05 -1.55
C VAL A 109 27.25 44.27 -1.62
N GLN A 110 26.64 45.45 -1.60
CA GLN A 110 27.39 46.69 -1.51
C GLN A 110 27.92 46.93 -0.08
N PRO A 111 29.18 47.40 0.08
CA PRO A 111 29.80 47.62 1.38
C PRO A 111 29.04 48.56 2.32
N SER A 112 28.19 49.43 1.76
CA SER A 112 27.39 50.43 2.49
C SER A 112 25.97 49.95 2.86
N VAL A 113 25.69 48.65 2.74
CA VAL A 113 24.40 48.04 3.06
C VAL A 113 24.55 47.10 4.25
N GLN A 114 23.74 47.28 5.30
CA GLN A 114 23.74 46.40 6.49
C GLN A 114 22.48 45.54 6.53
N PHE A 115 22.62 44.22 6.41
CA PHE A 115 21.47 43.32 6.51
C PHE A 115 20.95 43.20 7.93
N LYS A 116 19.62 43.29 8.09
CA LYS A 116 18.91 43.01 9.33
C LYS A 116 18.26 41.64 9.33
N SER A 117 17.68 41.25 8.21
CA SER A 117 17.03 39.94 8.09
C SER A 117 17.03 39.46 6.65
N PHE A 118 17.28 38.17 6.51
CA PHE A 118 17.16 37.42 5.26
C PHE A 118 16.12 36.33 5.47
N SER A 119 15.19 36.21 4.52
CA SER A 119 14.18 35.15 4.53
C SER A 119 13.98 34.66 3.11
N ALA A 120 14.13 33.36 2.88
CA ALA A 120 13.89 32.77 1.58
C ALA A 120 12.78 31.74 1.66
N VAL A 121 11.88 31.77 0.67
CA VAL A 121 10.76 30.85 0.53
C VAL A 121 10.96 30.08 -0.76
N LEU A 122 11.44 28.83 -0.63
CA LEU A 122 11.68 27.94 -1.76
C LEU A 122 10.42 27.59 -2.55
N GLY A 123 9.23 27.65 -1.91
CA GLY A 123 7.97 27.35 -2.58
C GLY A 123 7.58 28.39 -3.63
N ASP A 124 8.00 29.64 -3.42
CA ASP A 124 7.66 30.78 -4.29
C ASP A 124 8.87 31.26 -5.12
N ASP A 125 10.02 30.57 -5.02
CA ASP A 125 11.31 30.98 -5.60
C ASP A 125 11.62 32.48 -5.35
N THR A 126 11.31 32.95 -4.14
CA THR A 126 11.55 34.33 -3.72
C THR A 126 12.37 34.40 -2.44
N PHE A 127 13.22 35.42 -2.34
CA PHE A 127 13.83 35.81 -1.08
C PHE A 127 13.52 37.27 -0.77
N ARG A 128 13.40 37.57 0.52
CA ARG A 128 13.18 38.90 1.07
C ARG A 128 14.39 39.29 1.90
N ILE A 129 14.88 40.47 1.62
CA ILE A 129 15.97 41.08 2.37
C ILE A 129 15.48 42.37 2.99
N ARG A 130 15.70 42.51 4.30
CA ARG A 130 15.61 43.79 4.99
C ARG A 130 17.01 44.28 5.31
N ALA A 131 17.32 45.50 4.88
CA ALA A 131 18.65 46.07 5.04
C ALA A 131 18.59 47.56 5.36
N LEU A 132 19.69 48.09 5.89
CA LEU A 132 19.92 49.51 6.11
C LEU A 132 20.84 50.05 5.04
N ALA A 133 20.54 51.24 4.53
CA ALA A 133 21.41 52.01 3.65
C ALA A 133 21.54 53.46 4.15
N ASP A 134 22.66 54.09 3.83
CA ASP A 134 22.91 55.48 4.21
C ASP A 134 22.16 56.48 3.31
N ASN A 135 21.83 56.10 2.07
CA ASN A 135 21.09 56.95 1.13
C ASN A 135 20.35 56.12 0.05
N TYR A 136 19.41 56.76 -0.65
CA TYR A 136 18.64 56.14 -1.74
C TYR A 136 19.51 55.69 -2.93
N VAL A 137 20.66 56.33 -3.15
CA VAL A 137 21.59 55.96 -4.23
C VAL A 137 22.22 54.59 -3.94
N THR A 138 22.55 54.30 -2.69
CA THR A 138 23.05 53.00 -2.25
C THR A 138 21.99 51.91 -2.43
N ILE A 139 20.72 52.21 -2.16
CA ILE A 139 19.60 51.28 -2.42
C ILE A 139 19.51 50.97 -3.92
N ALA A 140 19.53 52.01 -4.77
CA ALA A 140 19.47 51.83 -6.22
C ALA A 140 20.67 51.02 -6.76
N LYS A 141 21.88 51.27 -6.26
CA LYS A 141 23.08 50.49 -6.61
C LYS A 141 22.96 49.03 -6.17
N GLN A 142 22.38 48.76 -5.00
CA GLN A 142 22.16 47.40 -4.53
C GLN A 142 21.14 46.66 -5.41
N MET A 143 20.05 47.31 -5.80
CA MET A 143 19.06 46.74 -6.72
C MET A 143 19.67 46.50 -8.11
N ALA A 144 20.53 47.40 -8.60
CA ALA A 144 21.23 47.22 -9.86
C ALA A 144 22.23 46.05 -9.81
N ALA A 145 22.95 45.88 -8.70
CA ALA A 145 23.86 44.75 -8.50
C ALA A 145 23.13 43.41 -8.51
N PHE A 146 21.94 43.33 -7.90
CA PHE A 146 21.07 42.16 -7.97
C PHE A 146 20.47 41.96 -9.37
N SER A 147 20.12 43.03 -10.09
CA SER A 147 19.57 42.93 -11.45
C SER A 147 20.61 42.47 -12.49
N ALA A 148 21.90 42.68 -12.21
CA ALA A 148 22.98 42.26 -13.08
C ALA A 148 23.28 40.75 -13.02
N ASP A 149 22.74 40.00 -12.04
CA ASP A 149 22.92 38.56 -11.96
C ASP A 149 21.87 37.82 -12.82
N GLU A 150 22.32 36.97 -13.74
CA GLU A 150 21.44 36.16 -14.60
C GLU A 150 20.57 35.15 -13.83
N ALA A 151 20.89 34.89 -12.56
CA ALA A 151 20.10 34.04 -11.68
C ALA A 151 18.86 34.75 -11.09
N ILE A 152 18.74 36.08 -11.24
CA ILE A 152 17.66 36.90 -10.71
C ILE A 152 16.66 37.25 -11.82
N LYS A 153 15.39 36.93 -11.61
CA LYS A 153 14.30 37.17 -12.58
C LYS A 153 13.66 38.53 -12.41
N ASP A 154 13.36 38.89 -11.16
CA ASP A 154 12.65 40.13 -10.85
C ASP A 154 13.03 40.65 -9.46
N ILE A 155 12.95 41.97 -9.29
CA ILE A 155 13.29 42.67 -8.05
C ILE A 155 12.20 43.69 -7.76
N THR A 156 11.51 43.50 -6.65
CA THR A 156 10.47 44.40 -6.15
C THR A 156 10.91 45.07 -4.86
N LEU A 157 10.83 46.39 -4.80
CA LEU A 157 11.02 47.13 -3.56
C LEU A 157 9.70 47.17 -2.78
N ASP A 158 9.62 46.44 -1.67
CA ASP A 158 8.41 46.35 -0.84
C ASP A 158 8.17 47.64 -0.03
N GLY A 159 9.25 48.38 0.31
CA GLY A 159 9.14 49.67 0.97
C GLY A 159 10.47 50.21 1.51
N VAL A 160 10.50 51.51 1.76
CA VAL A 160 11.62 52.22 2.41
C VAL A 160 11.08 53.05 3.56
N SER A 161 11.70 52.95 4.74
CA SER A 161 11.38 53.76 5.91
C SER A 161 12.63 54.47 6.43
N SER A 162 12.48 55.72 6.84
CA SER A 162 13.58 56.45 7.46
C SER A 162 13.61 56.14 8.95
N LEU A 163 14.75 55.69 9.47
CA LEU A 163 14.96 55.58 10.91
C LEU A 163 15.32 56.95 11.50
N THR A 164 15.03 57.10 12.79
CA THR A 164 15.45 58.26 13.62
C THR A 164 16.97 58.40 13.71
N SER A 165 17.74 57.39 13.31
CA SER A 165 19.20 57.41 13.23
C SER A 165 19.76 58.04 11.95
N GLY A 166 18.90 58.50 11.03
CA GLY A 166 19.31 59.05 9.74
C GLY A 166 19.64 58.00 8.66
N LYS A 167 19.46 56.71 8.96
CA LYS A 167 19.61 55.61 8.00
C LYS A 167 18.24 55.21 7.41
N LEU A 168 18.25 54.69 6.19
CA LEU A 168 17.06 54.18 5.51
C LEU A 168 16.97 52.67 5.72
N ASP A 169 15.87 52.19 6.29
CA ASP A 169 15.47 50.78 6.25
C ASP A 169 14.79 50.50 4.93
N PHE A 170 15.18 49.46 4.21
CA PHE A 170 14.51 49.06 2.99
C PHE A 170 14.29 47.55 2.96
N SER A 171 13.14 47.16 2.41
CA SER A 171 12.78 45.76 2.20
C SER A 171 12.67 45.50 0.71
N VAL A 172 13.44 44.52 0.22
CA VAL A 172 13.44 44.10 -1.17
C VAL A 172 13.03 42.65 -1.25
N ARG A 173 12.16 42.35 -2.20
CA ARG A 173 11.79 41.01 -2.61
C ARG A 173 12.43 40.72 -3.95
N VAL A 174 13.13 39.61 -4.04
CA VAL A 174 13.79 39.16 -5.27
C VAL A 174 13.21 37.80 -5.63
N SER A 175 12.80 37.65 -6.89
CA SER A 175 12.47 36.35 -7.47
C SER A 175 13.69 35.82 -8.22
N PHE A 176 14.05 34.58 -7.98
CA PHE A 176 15.25 33.95 -8.54
C PHE A 176 14.90 32.68 -9.30
N ASP A 177 15.79 32.25 -10.20
CA ASP A 177 15.65 30.95 -10.86
C ASP A 177 16.32 29.86 -10.01
N ARG A 178 15.53 28.93 -9.45
CA ARG A 178 16.03 27.79 -8.67
C ARG A 178 17.15 27.03 -9.37
N SER A 179 17.07 26.84 -10.69
CA SER A 179 18.04 26.04 -11.45
C SER A 179 19.40 26.71 -11.61
N LYS A 180 19.46 28.05 -11.55
CA LYS A 180 20.71 28.83 -11.69
C LYS A 180 21.24 29.35 -10.36
N PHE A 181 20.35 29.56 -9.39
CA PHE A 181 20.69 30.17 -8.10
C PHE A 181 21.12 29.16 -7.04
N LEU A 182 20.55 27.95 -7.07
CA LEU A 182 20.74 26.91 -6.04
C LEU A 182 21.65 25.76 -6.49
N VAL A 183 22.12 25.76 -7.74
CA VAL A 183 22.97 24.70 -8.30
C VAL A 183 24.40 25.20 -8.38
N GLU A 184 25.33 24.37 -7.89
CA GLU A 184 26.76 24.57 -8.04
C GLU A 184 27.10 24.45 -9.54
N THR A 185 27.47 25.56 -10.18
CA THR A 185 28.11 25.51 -11.50
C THR A 185 29.50 24.88 -11.31
N PRO A 186 29.86 23.85 -12.09
CA PRO A 186 31.18 23.22 -12.03
C PRO A 186 32.30 24.19 -12.46
#